data_AF-A0A6B3FXB2-F1
#
_entry.id   AF-A0A6B3FXB2-F1
#
_cell.length_a   1.000
_cell.length_b   1.000
_cell.length_c   1.000
_cell.angle_alpha   90.00
_cell.angle_beta   90.00
_cell.angle_gamma   90.00
#
_symmetry.space_group_name_H-M   'P 1'
#
loop_
_entity.id
_entity.type
_entity.pdbx_description
1 polymer ?
#
loop_
_entity_poly.entity_id
_entity_poly.type
_entity_poly.pdbx_seq_one_letter_code
_entity_poly.pdbx_strand_id
1 'polypeptide(L)'
;RQRQLDVYGEVIDALRLARVAGLDDKPHAWNLQLSLLGFLESSWREPDEGLWEIRGARRHFVHSKVMAWVAADRAVRSLEENPELPGDADRWRAMRDAVHAEVCEKGYDPERNTFT
;
A
#
# COMPACT_ATOMS: atom_id res chain seq x y z
N ARG A 1 -15.60 -2.09 -14.97
CA ARG A 1 -15.15 -2.54 -13.63
C ARG A 1 -14.20 -1.49 -13.09
N GLN A 2 -14.54 -0.90 -11.94
CA GLN A 2 -13.77 0.17 -11.30
C GLN A 2 -12.51 -0.42 -10.63
N ARG A 3 -11.37 0.30 -10.66
CA ARG A 3 -10.09 -0.08 -10.05
C ARG A 3 -9.49 1.12 -9.32
N GLN A 4 -9.34 0.98 -8.00
CA GLN A 4 -8.74 1.96 -7.10
C GLN A 4 -7.73 1.23 -6.22
N LEU A 5 -6.44 1.55 -6.37
CA LEU A 5 -5.38 0.87 -5.64
C LEU A 5 -5.12 1.49 -4.27
N ASP A 6 -5.51 2.74 -4.08
CA ASP A 6 -5.36 3.49 -2.82
C ASP A 6 -6.15 2.90 -1.66
N VAL A 7 -7.40 2.48 -1.91
CA VAL A 7 -8.29 1.90 -0.89
C VAL A 7 -7.64 0.74 -0.13
N TYR A 8 -6.81 -0.07 -0.80
CA TYR A 8 -6.11 -1.19 -0.15
C TYR A 8 -5.11 -0.70 0.91
N GLY A 9 -4.40 0.39 0.62
CA GLY A 9 -3.50 1.03 1.57
C GLY A 9 -4.24 1.59 2.78
N GLU A 10 -5.38 2.25 2.55
CA GLU A 10 -6.21 2.84 3.62
C GLU A 10 -6.74 1.76 4.57
N VAL A 11 -7.24 0.64 4.02
CA VAL A 11 -7.73 -0.49 4.81
C VAL A 11 -6.62 -1.12 5.63
N ILE A 12 -5.44 -1.34 5.03
CA ILE A 12 -4.30 -1.94 5.75
C ILE A 12 -3.80 -1.00 6.86
N ASP A 13 -3.73 0.30 6.62
CA ASP A 13 -3.32 1.30 7.61
C ASP A 13 -4.32 1.36 8.78
N ALA A 14 -5.62 1.37 8.49
CA ALA A 14 -6.67 1.33 9.52
C ALA A 14 -6.60 0.05 10.37
N LEU A 15 -6.39 -1.11 9.74
CA LEU A 15 -6.23 -2.39 10.46
C LEU A 15 -4.97 -2.41 11.33
N ARG A 16 -3.85 -1.84 10.86
CA ARG A 16 -2.66 -1.66 11.69
C ARG A 16 -2.93 -0.73 12.86
N LEU A 17 -3.58 0.41 12.63
CA LEU A 17 -3.91 1.36 13.69
C LEU A 17 -4.77 0.72 14.78
N ALA A 18 -5.76 -0.09 14.39
CA ALA A 18 -6.59 -0.85 15.31
C ALA A 18 -5.75 -1.79 16.19
N ARG A 19 -4.83 -2.56 15.59
CA ARG A 19 -3.91 -3.44 16.32
C ARG A 19 -3.05 -2.67 17.32
N VAL A 20 -2.42 -1.57 16.88
CA VAL A 20 -1.55 -0.75 17.74
C VAL A 20 -2.34 -0.10 18.89
N ALA A 21 -3.63 0.19 18.67
CA ALA A 21 -4.53 0.69 19.70
C ALA A 21 -5.00 -0.40 20.70
N GLY A 22 -4.55 -1.64 20.56
CA GLY A 22 -4.92 -2.75 21.43
C GLY A 22 -6.31 -3.32 21.16
N LEU A 23 -6.90 -3.04 19.98
CA LEU A 23 -8.09 -3.76 19.55
C LEU A 23 -7.71 -5.19 19.20
N ASP A 24 -8.54 -6.12 19.65
CA ASP A 24 -8.30 -7.56 19.60
C ASP A 24 -7.99 -8.01 18.16
N ASP A 25 -6.74 -8.42 17.93
CA ASP A 25 -6.32 -8.84 16.60
C ASP A 25 -6.76 -10.27 16.34
N LYS A 26 -7.90 -10.40 15.66
CA LYS A 26 -8.38 -11.70 15.21
C LYS A 26 -7.44 -12.20 14.11
N PRO A 27 -6.98 -13.46 14.14
CA PRO A 27 -6.11 -14.03 13.09
C PRO A 27 -6.64 -13.85 11.65
N HIS A 28 -7.97 -13.78 11.48
CA HIS A 28 -8.61 -13.51 10.20
C HIS A 28 -8.32 -12.10 9.64
N ALA A 29 -8.15 -11.09 10.50
CA ALA A 29 -7.82 -9.73 10.10
C ALA A 29 -6.41 -9.66 9.50
N TRP A 30 -5.44 -10.33 10.13
CA TRP A 30 -4.08 -10.44 9.59
C TRP A 30 -4.04 -11.19 8.25
N ASN A 31 -4.74 -12.32 8.14
CA ASN A 31 -4.82 -13.06 6.87
C ASN A 31 -5.46 -12.24 5.74
N LEU A 32 -6.43 -11.37 6.08
CA LEU A 32 -7.00 -10.40 5.15
C LEU A 32 -5.94 -9.39 4.69
N GLN A 33 -5.17 -8.80 5.62
CA GLN A 33 -4.08 -7.87 5.27
C GLN A 33 -3.07 -8.51 4.32
N LEU A 34 -2.64 -9.76 4.58
CA LEU A 34 -1.73 -10.50 3.70
C LEU A 34 -2.33 -10.75 2.30
N SER A 35 -3.63 -11.04 2.23
CA SER A 35 -4.32 -11.25 0.94
C SER A 35 -4.41 -9.95 0.13
N LEU A 36 -4.70 -8.84 0.80
CA LEU A 36 -4.73 -7.51 0.17
C LEU A 36 -3.33 -7.07 -0.28
N LEU A 37 -2.28 -7.36 0.50
CA LEU A 37 -0.88 -7.13 0.12
C LEU A 37 -0.48 -7.96 -1.09
N GLY A 38 -0.85 -9.24 -1.15
CA GLY A 38 -0.57 -10.08 -2.31
C GLY A 38 -1.23 -9.55 -3.59
N PHE A 39 -2.47 -9.06 -3.48
CA PHE A 39 -3.12 -8.37 -4.60
C PHE A 39 -2.37 -7.09 -4.98
N LEU A 40 -2.03 -6.23 -4.02
CA LEU A 40 -1.29 -5.01 -4.30
C LEU A 40 0.08 -5.29 -4.93
N GLU A 41 0.84 -6.25 -4.44
CA GLU A 41 2.16 -6.60 -4.99
C GLU A 41 2.10 -6.92 -6.49
N SER A 42 1.06 -7.65 -6.91
CA SER A 42 0.85 -8.00 -8.33
C SER A 42 0.27 -6.89 -9.20
N SER A 43 -0.33 -5.85 -8.60
CA SER A 43 -1.13 -4.86 -9.34
C SER A 43 -0.70 -3.41 -9.14
N TRP A 44 0.18 -3.11 -8.17
CA TRP A 44 0.51 -1.73 -7.82
C TRP A 44 1.16 -0.94 -8.96
N ARG A 45 1.76 -1.61 -9.95
CA ARG A 45 2.33 -0.96 -11.14
C ARG A 45 1.30 -0.63 -12.21
N GLU A 46 0.06 -1.06 -12.06
CA GLU A 46 -0.98 -0.82 -13.06
C GLU A 46 -1.62 0.57 -12.87
N PRO A 47 -2.13 1.20 -13.93
CA PRO A 47 -2.89 2.45 -13.81
C PRO A 47 -4.26 2.20 -13.18
N ASP A 48 -4.78 3.19 -12.47
CA ASP A 48 -6.06 3.14 -11.77
C ASP A 48 -6.90 4.41 -11.99
N GLU A 49 -8.04 4.52 -11.30
CA GLU A 49 -8.97 5.66 -11.42
C GLU A 49 -8.74 6.74 -10.36
N GLY A 50 -7.72 6.57 -9.51
CA GLY A 50 -7.39 7.45 -8.41
C GLY A 50 -8.50 7.60 -7.35
N LEU A 51 -8.21 8.44 -6.35
CA LEU A 51 -9.10 8.72 -5.22
C LEU A 51 -10.47 9.28 -5.66
N TRP A 52 -10.47 10.10 -6.71
CA TRP A 52 -11.66 10.82 -7.19
C TRP A 52 -12.46 10.09 -8.26
N GLU A 53 -12.16 8.81 -8.52
CA GLU A 53 -12.85 7.99 -9.53
C GLU A 53 -12.95 8.72 -10.88
N ILE A 54 -11.80 9.17 -11.40
CA ILE A 54 -11.81 10.02 -12.59
C ILE A 54 -12.57 9.33 -13.74
N ARG A 55 -13.57 10.02 -14.30
CA ARG A 55 -14.32 9.52 -15.44
C ARG A 55 -13.51 9.73 -16.72
N GLY A 56 -12.47 8.91 -16.88
CA GLY A 56 -11.50 9.00 -17.98
C GLY A 56 -10.63 7.76 -18.09
N ALA A 57 -9.59 7.84 -18.93
CA ALA A 57 -8.60 6.77 -19.00
C ALA A 57 -7.87 6.64 -17.66
N ARG A 58 -7.61 5.40 -17.25
CA ARG A 58 -6.81 5.11 -16.06
C ARG A 58 -5.41 5.72 -16.18
N ARG A 59 -4.86 6.19 -15.08
CA ARG A 59 -3.55 6.83 -15.02
C ARG A 59 -2.73 6.31 -13.84
N HIS A 60 -1.45 6.59 -13.85
CA HIS A 60 -0.62 6.44 -12.66
C HIS A 60 -0.82 7.67 -11.79
N PHE A 61 -1.49 7.49 -10.64
CA PHE A 61 -1.62 8.54 -9.64
C PHE A 61 -0.59 8.34 -8.54
N VAL A 62 0.17 9.39 -8.21
CA VAL A 62 1.14 9.34 -7.12
C VAL A 62 0.48 8.91 -5.82
N HIS A 63 -0.71 9.44 -5.51
CA HIS A 63 -1.50 9.05 -4.34
C HIS A 63 -1.67 7.52 -4.24
N SER A 64 -2.15 6.89 -5.32
CA SER A 64 -2.37 5.45 -5.35
C SER A 64 -1.08 4.64 -5.15
N LYS A 65 0.05 5.12 -5.70
CA LYS A 65 1.35 4.46 -5.49
C LYS A 65 1.83 4.64 -4.05
N VAL A 66 1.68 5.83 -3.47
CA VAL A 66 2.01 6.10 -2.07
C VAL A 66 1.16 5.23 -1.14
N MET A 67 -0.12 5.01 -1.44
CA MET A 67 -0.96 4.13 -0.63
C MET A 67 -0.57 2.65 -0.75
N ALA A 68 -0.08 2.20 -1.91
CA ALA A 68 0.56 0.88 -2.03
C ALA A 68 1.86 0.78 -1.22
N TRP A 69 2.64 1.87 -1.14
CA TRP A 69 3.81 1.96 -0.26
C TRP A 69 3.42 1.88 1.22
N VAL A 70 2.38 2.62 1.64
CA VAL A 70 1.86 2.61 3.01
C VAL A 70 1.45 1.20 3.42
N ALA A 71 0.72 0.48 2.54
CA ALA A 71 0.35 -0.91 2.77
C ALA A 71 1.58 -1.78 3.09
N ALA A 72 2.61 -1.73 2.24
CA ALA A 72 3.82 -2.51 2.41
C ALA A 72 4.59 -2.11 3.69
N ASP A 73 4.73 -0.82 3.96
CA ASP A 73 5.37 -0.32 5.19
C ASP A 73 4.64 -0.81 6.46
N ARG A 74 3.31 -0.80 6.45
CA ARG A 74 2.51 -1.28 7.59
C ARG A 74 2.65 -2.77 7.80
N ALA A 75 2.77 -3.55 6.73
CA ALA A 75 3.05 -4.97 6.81
C ALA A 75 4.39 -5.25 7.46
N VAL A 76 5.45 -4.57 6.99
CA VAL A 76 6.82 -4.71 7.51
C VAL A 76 6.85 -4.38 8.99
N ARG A 77 6.34 -3.21 9.38
CA ARG A 77 6.32 -2.80 10.79
C ARG A 77 5.53 -3.77 11.67
N SER A 78 4.39 -4.27 11.18
CA SER A 78 3.58 -5.21 11.97
C SER A 78 4.31 -6.52 12.22
N LEU A 79 5.06 -7.03 11.24
CA LEU A 79 5.88 -8.23 11.37
C LEU A 79 7.12 -8.00 12.26
N GLU A 80 7.74 -6.82 12.19
CA GLU A 80 8.89 -6.46 13.04
C GLU A 80 8.49 -6.28 14.51
N GLU A 81 7.32 -5.70 14.76
CA GLU A 81 6.79 -5.46 16.11
C GLU A 81 6.16 -6.72 16.73
N ASN A 82 5.73 -7.70 15.91
CA ASN A 82 5.02 -8.90 16.36
C ASN A 82 5.60 -10.15 15.64
N PRO A 83 6.73 -10.70 16.12
CA PRO A 83 7.43 -11.82 15.48
C PRO A 83 6.61 -13.12 15.35
N GLU A 84 5.52 -13.25 16.13
CA GLU A 84 4.59 -14.37 16.08
C GLU A 84 3.62 -14.30 14.89
N LEU A 85 3.50 -13.13 14.23
CA LEU A 85 2.65 -13.00 13.05
C LEU A 85 3.27 -13.74 11.86
N PRO A 86 2.50 -14.57 11.15
CA PRO A 86 3.00 -15.24 9.96
C PRO A 86 3.19 -14.24 8.82
N GLY A 87 4.31 -14.28 8.12
CA GLY A 87 4.51 -13.45 6.93
C GLY A 87 5.97 -13.35 6.50
N ASP A 88 6.19 -12.70 5.37
CA ASP A 88 7.52 -12.50 4.79
C ASP A 88 7.86 -11.01 4.81
N ALA A 89 8.57 -10.59 5.86
CA ALA A 89 8.94 -9.19 6.03
C ALA A 89 9.89 -8.72 4.92
N ASP A 90 10.77 -9.58 4.41
CA ASP A 90 11.73 -9.23 3.36
C ASP A 90 11.03 -9.01 2.01
N ARG A 91 10.04 -9.83 1.68
CA ARG A 91 9.17 -9.62 0.51
C ARG A 91 8.48 -8.26 0.58
N TRP A 92 7.91 -7.90 1.72
CA TRP A 92 7.21 -6.63 1.87
C TRP A 92 8.17 -5.43 1.93
N ARG A 93 9.38 -5.58 2.48
CA ARG A 93 10.44 -4.56 2.36
C ARG A 93 10.82 -4.33 0.91
N ALA A 94 11.04 -5.40 0.14
CA ALA A 94 11.37 -5.28 -1.28
C ALA A 94 10.27 -4.56 -2.07
N MET A 95 8.99 -4.88 -1.79
CA MET A 95 7.86 -4.16 -2.38
C MET A 95 7.87 -2.68 -1.97
N ARG A 96 7.98 -2.38 -0.67
CA ARG A 96 8.00 -1.00 -0.15
C ARG A 96 9.09 -0.18 -0.83
N ASP A 97 10.30 -0.71 -0.89
CA ASP A 97 11.46 0.01 -1.40
C ASP A 97 11.34 0.22 -2.92
N ALA A 98 10.77 -0.75 -3.66
CA ALA A 98 10.48 -0.61 -5.08
C ALA A 98 9.41 0.45 -5.37
N VAL A 99 8.34 0.52 -4.57
CA VAL A 99 7.30 1.55 -4.74
C VAL A 99 7.87 2.93 -4.41
N HIS A 100 8.66 3.06 -3.34
CA HIS A 100 9.31 4.32 -2.97
C HIS A 100 10.20 4.84 -4.10
N ALA A 101 11.07 3.98 -4.63
CA ALA A 101 11.95 4.33 -5.74
C ALA A 101 11.15 4.81 -6.96
N GLU A 102 10.09 4.10 -7.34
CA GLU A 102 9.26 4.48 -8.49
C GLU A 102 8.53 5.81 -8.27
N VAL A 103 8.01 6.06 -7.07
CA VAL A 103 7.35 7.34 -6.72
C VAL A 103 8.35 8.50 -6.79
N CYS A 104 9.54 8.34 -6.23
CA CYS A 104 10.57 9.38 -6.27
C CYS A 104 11.10 9.64 -7.67
N GLU A 105 11.26 8.59 -8.48
CA GLU A 105 11.80 8.69 -9.85
C GLU A 105 10.77 9.24 -10.84
N LYS A 106 9.52 8.75 -10.78
CA LYS A 106 8.50 9.02 -11.81
C LYS A 106 7.39 9.95 -11.36
N GLY A 107 7.20 10.12 -10.05
CA GLY A 107 6.12 10.92 -9.47
C GLY A 107 6.53 12.33 -9.08
N TYR A 108 7.82 12.69 -9.15
CA TYR A 108 8.33 14.01 -8.78
C TYR A 108 8.71 14.83 -10.02
N ASP A 109 8.16 16.04 -10.11
CA ASP A 109 8.51 17.04 -11.12
C ASP A 109 9.56 18.02 -10.52
N PRO A 110 10.83 17.94 -10.95
CA PRO A 110 11.90 18.79 -10.42
C PRO A 110 11.83 20.24 -10.90
N GLU A 111 11.18 20.50 -12.05
CA GLU A 111 11.02 21.88 -12.55
C GLU A 111 9.99 22.64 -11.72
N ARG A 112 8.90 21.96 -11.37
CA ARG A 112 7.84 22.53 -10.53
C ARG A 112 8.05 22.31 -9.03
N ASN A 113 9.06 21.53 -8.66
CA ASN A 113 9.37 21.14 -7.28
C ASN A 113 8.15 20.57 -6.53
N THR A 114 7.44 19.62 -7.16
CA THR A 114 6.22 19.01 -6.61
C THR A 114 6.05 17.58 -7.08
N PHE A 115 5.28 16.78 -6.34
CA PHE A 115 4.79 15.49 -6.83
C PHE A 115 3.57 15.69 -7.75
N THR A 116 3.46 14.92 -8.83
CA THR A 116 2.36 14.95 -9.81
C THR A 116 1.99 13.57 -10.32
#